data_AF-A0A1F9VHR7-F1
#
_entry.id   AF-A0A1F9VHR7-F1
#
_cell.length_a   1.000
_cell.length_b   1.000
_cell.length_c   1.000
_cell.angle_alpha   90.00
_cell.angle_beta   90.00
_cell.angle_gamma   90.00
#
_symmetry.space_group_name_H-M   'P 1'
#
loop_
_entity.id
_entity.type
_entity.pdbx_description
1 polymer ?
#
loop_
_entity_poly.entity_id
_entity_poly.type
_entity_poly.pdbx_seq_one_letter_code
_entity_poly.pdbx_strand_id
1 'polypeptide(L)'
;MHEALCLSSLFLFIAMAVPREMEAYPSETVVHAAPRDFADARAENLSPAPYEFGLLELTRAKRLDQVVLRRGLLESATVWARFPFDELVASANCETPLDTAFEIEVQVRFPDSEPPVWSPWFHMGRFEPSGRSASGEKTEETFGKVEVDTLQLSKPADAFRYRLSLESRDPEVSPVLRLAAVVYTDRSGRAPSQASPPDARKNSHPAWGRELNVVKRSQMTEQATYARDICSPTSLAMALHYWKVPLTTAETVVAVVDTRAGIYGNWFFNVAFAGSKGLAAFVTRLNSMQELEAEIAGGRPVAVSISFGPGELDGAPLKKTRGHLLVVRGFDRRGNVIVNDPAAPQARSARRIYKREQFAKVWLGKKFG
;
A
#
# COMPACT_ATOMS: atom_id res chain seq x y z
N MET A 1 6.60 48.20 42.54
CA MET A 1 5.44 47.29 42.47
C MET A 1 4.94 47.31 41.05
N HIS A 2 4.90 46.14 40.42
CA HIS A 2 4.65 45.93 39.00
C HIS A 2 3.20 46.16 38.61
N GLU A 3 2.97 46.89 37.51
CA GLU A 3 1.80 46.72 36.66
C GLU A 3 2.15 45.80 35.48
N ALA A 4 1.25 44.88 35.19
CA ALA A 4 1.44 43.75 34.28
C ALA A 4 1.28 44.17 32.81
N LEU A 5 2.24 43.74 31.99
CA LEU A 5 2.18 43.79 30.53
C LEU A 5 1.09 42.84 30.02
N CYS A 6 0.13 43.40 29.28
CA CYS A 6 -0.84 42.65 28.49
C CYS A 6 -0.14 42.09 27.24
N LEU A 7 0.20 40.81 27.25
CA LEU A 7 0.68 40.07 26.09
C LEU A 7 -0.51 39.75 25.18
N SER A 8 -0.72 40.58 24.16
CA SER A 8 -1.62 40.28 23.04
C SER A 8 -1.05 39.12 22.23
N SER A 9 -1.69 37.95 22.29
CA SER A 9 -1.37 36.79 21.45
C SER A 9 -1.56 37.13 19.97
N LEU A 10 -0.46 37.25 19.23
CA LEU A 10 -0.48 37.30 17.77
C LEU A 10 -0.90 35.91 17.25
N PHE A 11 -2.12 35.79 16.70
CA PHE A 11 -2.48 34.63 15.90
C PHE A 11 -2.04 34.88 14.46
N LEU A 12 -1.05 34.12 13.99
CA LEU A 12 -0.58 34.17 12.61
C LEU A 12 -1.41 33.20 11.76
N PHE A 13 -2.27 33.74 10.90
CA PHE A 13 -3.04 32.96 9.92
C PHE A 13 -2.22 32.88 8.61
N ILE A 14 -1.57 31.75 8.36
CA ILE A 14 -0.85 31.51 7.10
C ILE A 14 -1.81 30.79 6.13
N ALA A 15 -2.43 31.55 5.23
CA ALA A 15 -3.08 30.98 4.06
C ALA A 15 -2.03 30.83 2.95
N MET A 16 -1.54 29.61 2.72
CA MET A 16 -0.71 29.32 1.55
C MET A 16 -1.62 28.94 0.38
N ALA A 17 -1.56 29.70 -0.71
CA ALA A 17 -2.05 29.23 -1.99
C ALA A 17 -1.16 28.06 -2.43
N VAL A 18 -1.68 26.84 -2.42
CA VAL A 18 -1.03 25.69 -3.03
C VAL A 18 -1.16 25.88 -4.55
N PRO A 19 -0.07 26.05 -5.31
CA PRO A 19 -0.16 26.07 -6.76
C PRO A 19 -0.75 24.74 -7.21
N ARG A 20 -1.96 24.78 -7.77
CA ARG A 20 -2.71 23.59 -8.16
C ARG A 20 -2.35 23.20 -9.60
N GLU A 21 -1.09 22.89 -9.84
CA GLU A 21 -0.68 22.14 -11.02
C GLU A 21 -0.28 20.73 -10.57
N MET A 22 -1.29 19.87 -10.45
CA MET A 22 -1.08 18.42 -10.32
C MET A 22 -1.89 17.76 -11.42
N GLU A 23 -1.17 17.36 -12.46
CA GLU A 23 -1.69 16.84 -13.72
C GLU A 23 -1.68 15.28 -13.76
N ALA A 24 -1.72 14.64 -12.59
CA ALA A 24 -1.89 13.19 -12.43
C ALA A 24 -3.34 12.82 -12.04
N TYR A 25 -3.66 11.53 -12.13
CA TYR A 25 -4.90 10.95 -11.63
C TYR A 25 -5.02 11.19 -10.13
N PRO A 26 -6.16 11.68 -9.61
CA PRO A 26 -6.30 11.86 -8.18
C PRO A 26 -6.47 10.48 -7.52
N SER A 27 -5.55 10.19 -6.61
CA SER A 27 -5.62 9.08 -5.68
C SER A 27 -5.66 9.61 -4.25
N GLU A 28 -6.49 8.98 -3.43
CA GLU A 28 -6.58 9.26 -2.01
C GLU A 28 -6.54 7.96 -1.22
N THR A 29 -5.77 7.99 -0.13
CA THR A 29 -5.59 6.85 0.77
C THR A 29 -6.22 7.18 2.11
N VAL A 30 -7.23 6.40 2.48
CA VAL A 30 -7.85 6.44 3.80
C VAL A 30 -7.17 5.40 4.67
N VAL A 31 -6.69 5.81 5.84
CA VAL A 31 -6.01 4.93 6.80
C VAL A 31 -6.73 5.01 8.13
N HIS A 32 -7.23 3.87 8.59
CA HIS A 32 -7.79 3.68 9.93
C HIS A 32 -6.78 2.92 10.79
N ALA A 33 -6.18 3.61 11.75
CA ALA A 33 -5.04 3.12 12.55
C ALA A 33 -5.13 3.51 14.04
N ALA A 34 -6.23 4.12 14.47
CA ALA A 34 -6.52 4.45 15.85
C ALA A 34 -7.93 3.97 16.24
N PRO A 35 -8.21 3.71 17.52
CA PRO A 35 -9.52 3.22 17.97
C PRO A 35 -10.70 4.10 17.51
N ARG A 36 -10.49 5.43 17.49
CA ARG A 36 -11.51 6.40 17.04
C ARG A 36 -11.90 6.24 15.57
N ASP A 37 -11.00 5.72 14.74
CA ASP A 37 -11.26 5.53 13.30
C ASP A 37 -12.28 4.40 13.08
N PHE A 38 -12.56 3.60 14.12
CA PHE A 38 -13.52 2.50 14.14
C PHE A 38 -14.72 2.77 15.07
N ALA A 39 -14.91 4.01 15.55
CA ALA A 39 -15.97 4.33 16.50
C ALA A 39 -17.38 4.03 15.97
N ASP A 40 -17.60 4.26 14.68
CA ASP A 40 -18.87 4.01 13.98
C ASP A 40 -18.88 2.68 13.22
N ALA A 41 -17.84 1.85 13.40
CA ALA A 41 -17.75 0.54 12.79
C ALA A 41 -18.64 -0.47 13.55
N ARG A 42 -19.20 -1.44 12.83
CA ARG A 42 -19.90 -2.57 13.44
C ARG A 42 -18.90 -3.68 13.69
N ALA A 43 -18.82 -4.15 14.93
CA ALA A 43 -17.93 -5.23 15.32
C ALA A 43 -18.71 -6.38 15.94
N GLU A 44 -18.47 -7.59 15.45
CA GLU A 44 -19.05 -8.84 15.96
C GLU A 44 -17.92 -9.75 16.41
N ASN A 45 -18.00 -10.29 17.63
CA ASN A 45 -16.98 -11.18 18.21
C ASN A 45 -15.56 -10.60 18.23
N LEU A 46 -15.44 -9.28 18.24
CA LEU A 46 -14.18 -8.56 18.41
C LEU A 46 -14.21 -7.71 19.68
N SER A 47 -13.06 -7.60 20.33
CA SER A 47 -12.85 -6.73 21.48
C SER A 47 -11.64 -5.82 21.24
N PRO A 48 -11.61 -4.62 21.86
CA PRO A 48 -10.42 -3.78 21.83
C PRO A 48 -9.19 -4.52 22.35
N ALA A 49 -8.10 -4.50 21.58
CA ALA A 49 -6.79 -4.95 22.03
C ALA A 49 -6.06 -3.79 22.75
N PRO A 50 -5.09 -4.05 23.64
CA PRO A 50 -4.24 -2.98 24.14
C PRO A 50 -3.53 -2.28 22.98
N TYR A 51 -3.57 -0.94 22.95
CA TYR A 51 -3.18 -0.14 21.78
C TYR A 51 -1.74 -0.39 21.30
N GLU A 52 -0.84 -0.72 22.22
CA GLU A 52 0.55 -1.09 21.93
C GLU A 52 0.68 -2.37 21.09
N PHE A 53 -0.29 -3.28 21.17
CA PHE A 53 -0.35 -4.53 20.41
C PHE A 53 -1.28 -4.44 19.20
N GLY A 54 -2.32 -3.61 19.25
CA GLY A 54 -3.18 -3.33 18.10
C GLY A 54 -4.49 -2.66 18.48
N LEU A 55 -5.51 -2.85 17.65
CA LEU A 55 -6.80 -2.18 17.77
C LEU A 55 -7.91 -3.15 18.19
N LEU A 56 -8.02 -4.28 17.50
CA LEU A 56 -9.09 -5.24 17.69
C LEU A 56 -8.55 -6.66 17.60
N GLU A 57 -8.99 -7.52 18.50
CA GLU A 57 -8.70 -8.95 18.54
C GLU A 57 -10.00 -9.75 18.71
N LEU A 58 -9.93 -11.07 18.56
CA LEU A 58 -11.07 -11.97 18.78
C LEU A 58 -11.49 -11.94 20.25
N THR A 59 -12.78 -11.75 20.50
CA THR A 59 -13.33 -11.78 21.85
C THR A 59 -13.13 -13.17 22.46
N ARG A 60 -12.68 -13.21 23.72
CA ARG A 60 -12.63 -14.44 24.52
C ARG A 60 -14.00 -14.75 25.11
N ALA A 61 -14.46 -16.00 25.00
CA ALA A 61 -15.71 -16.45 25.59
C ALA A 61 -15.66 -16.32 27.13
N LYS A 62 -16.73 -15.78 27.73
CA LYS A 62 -16.77 -15.45 29.16
C LYS A 62 -17.13 -16.62 30.10
N ARG A 63 -17.30 -17.86 29.63
CA ARG A 63 -17.80 -18.97 30.47
C ARG A 63 -16.79 -20.13 30.60
N LEU A 64 -16.14 -20.16 31.76
CA LEU A 64 -15.47 -21.29 32.47
C LEU A 64 -14.34 -22.09 31.79
N ASP A 65 -14.06 -21.86 30.53
CA ASP A 65 -12.81 -22.16 29.83
C ASP A 65 -12.55 -21.00 28.85
N GLN A 66 -11.37 -20.38 28.88
CA GLN A 66 -11.10 -19.15 28.10
C GLN A 66 -10.96 -19.45 26.59
N VAL A 67 -12.03 -19.86 25.91
CA VAL A 67 -12.00 -20.14 24.46
C VAL A 67 -12.06 -18.83 23.69
N VAL A 68 -11.02 -18.49 22.90
CA VAL A 68 -11.09 -17.42 21.90
C VAL A 68 -12.11 -17.81 20.84
N LEU A 69 -13.02 -16.89 20.48
CA LEU A 69 -13.97 -17.13 19.39
C LEU A 69 -13.20 -17.34 18.09
N ARG A 70 -13.61 -18.33 17.29
CA ARG A 70 -12.87 -18.70 16.07
C ARG A 70 -12.94 -17.70 14.93
N ARG A 71 -13.93 -16.78 14.97
CA ARG A 71 -14.14 -15.77 13.93
C ARG A 71 -14.75 -14.51 14.51
N GLY A 72 -14.23 -13.36 14.07
CA GLY A 72 -14.78 -12.04 14.34
C GLY A 72 -14.85 -11.21 13.07
N LEU A 73 -15.77 -10.27 13.03
CA LEU A 73 -16.07 -9.44 11.87
C LEU A 73 -16.08 -7.97 12.26
N LEU A 74 -15.42 -7.15 11.47
CA LEU A 74 -15.46 -5.71 11.54
C LEU A 74 -15.98 -5.17 10.22
N GLU A 75 -17.07 -4.41 10.22
CA GLU A 75 -17.56 -3.64 9.08
C GLU A 75 -17.35 -2.15 9.35
N SER A 76 -16.63 -1.46 8.46
CA SER A 76 -16.40 -0.02 8.59
C SER A 76 -17.69 0.77 8.45
N ALA A 77 -17.71 1.99 9.00
CA ALA A 77 -18.67 2.99 8.55
C ALA A 77 -18.49 3.27 7.06
N THR A 78 -19.52 3.86 6.43
CA THR A 78 -19.42 4.36 5.06
C THR A 78 -18.37 5.45 4.97
N VAL A 79 -17.41 5.28 4.08
CA VAL A 79 -16.42 6.29 3.72
C VAL A 79 -16.89 6.97 2.44
N TRP A 80 -17.24 8.25 2.55
CA TRP A 80 -17.59 9.09 1.41
C TRP A 80 -16.32 9.59 0.72
N ALA A 81 -16.19 9.29 -0.57
CA ALA A 81 -15.02 9.66 -1.35
C ALA A 81 -15.04 11.17 -1.66
N ARG A 82 -13.86 11.80 -1.70
CA ARG A 82 -13.75 13.23 -2.06
C ARG A 82 -13.99 13.51 -3.54
N PHE A 83 -13.92 12.47 -4.36
CA PHE A 83 -14.15 12.51 -5.80
C PHE A 83 -14.63 11.13 -6.27
N PRO A 84 -15.38 11.03 -7.39
CA PRO A 84 -15.75 9.75 -7.97
C PRO A 84 -14.51 8.93 -8.34
N PHE A 85 -14.50 7.63 -8.09
CA PHE A 85 -13.35 6.76 -8.33
C PHE A 85 -13.75 5.50 -9.09
N ASP A 86 -12.86 4.95 -9.90
CA ASP A 86 -13.10 3.74 -10.71
C ASP A 86 -12.10 2.60 -10.45
N GLU A 87 -11.17 2.81 -9.52
CA GLU A 87 -10.22 1.80 -9.06
C GLU A 87 -9.99 1.91 -7.55
N LEU A 88 -9.84 0.75 -6.90
CA LEU A 88 -9.63 0.65 -5.46
C LEU A 88 -8.69 -0.51 -5.12
N VAL A 89 -7.77 -0.28 -4.18
CA VAL A 89 -6.96 -1.34 -3.56
C VAL A 89 -7.12 -1.24 -2.05
N ALA A 90 -7.40 -2.37 -1.41
CA ALA A 90 -7.56 -2.46 0.03
C ALA A 90 -6.38 -3.21 0.66
N SER A 91 -6.00 -2.81 1.86
CA SER A 91 -4.91 -3.40 2.63
C SER A 91 -5.20 -3.36 4.12
N ALA A 92 -4.60 -4.29 4.86
CA ALA A 92 -4.65 -4.30 6.31
C ALA A 92 -3.37 -4.88 6.90
N ASN A 93 -3.07 -4.43 8.12
CA ASN A 93 -2.01 -5.00 8.94
C ASN A 93 -2.67 -5.72 10.12
N CYS A 94 -2.36 -7.01 10.25
CA CYS A 94 -2.70 -7.77 11.45
C CYS A 94 -1.44 -8.43 11.99
N GLU A 95 -1.26 -8.43 13.31
CA GLU A 95 -0.49 -9.53 13.91
C GLU A 95 -1.22 -10.82 13.55
N THR A 96 -0.52 -11.73 12.88
CA THR A 96 -1.11 -12.95 12.35
C THR A 96 -0.21 -14.10 12.76
N PRO A 97 -0.36 -14.64 13.98
CA PRO A 97 0.35 -15.84 14.40
C PRO A 97 0.01 -17.05 13.51
N LEU A 98 0.78 -18.13 13.65
CA LEU A 98 0.41 -19.41 13.04
C LEU A 98 -1.01 -19.80 13.44
N ASP A 99 -1.70 -20.51 12.55
CA ASP A 99 -3.09 -20.93 12.72
C ASP A 99 -4.16 -19.83 12.75
N THR A 100 -3.75 -18.58 12.55
CA THR A 100 -4.67 -17.45 12.33
C THR A 100 -4.65 -16.97 10.89
N ALA A 101 -5.69 -16.23 10.51
CA ALA A 101 -5.77 -15.57 9.21
C ALA A 101 -6.65 -14.33 9.30
N PHE A 102 -6.62 -13.52 8.25
CA PHE A 102 -7.62 -12.49 8.04
C PHE A 102 -7.99 -12.34 6.57
N GLU A 103 -9.19 -11.87 6.32
CA GLU A 103 -9.69 -11.54 4.98
C GLU A 103 -10.21 -10.11 4.94
N ILE A 104 -10.09 -9.45 3.78
CA ILE A 104 -10.68 -8.13 3.55
C ILE A 104 -11.58 -8.17 2.32
N GLU A 105 -12.75 -7.56 2.47
CA GLU A 105 -13.72 -7.41 1.39
C GLU A 105 -14.18 -5.96 1.33
N VAL A 106 -14.57 -5.50 0.14
CA VAL A 106 -14.96 -4.12 -0.10
C VAL A 106 -16.31 -4.07 -0.80
N GLN A 107 -17.12 -3.09 -0.43
CA GLN A 107 -18.35 -2.74 -1.13
C GLN A 107 -18.29 -1.28 -1.56
N VAL A 108 -18.77 -0.97 -2.75
CA VAL A 108 -18.77 0.40 -3.29
C VAL A 108 -20.20 0.83 -3.63
N ARG A 109 -20.44 2.14 -3.61
CA ARG A 109 -21.73 2.76 -3.89
C ARG A 109 -21.70 3.48 -5.24
N PHE A 110 -22.69 3.21 -6.06
CA PHE A 110 -22.91 3.87 -7.35
C PHE A 110 -24.05 4.89 -7.22
N PRO A 111 -23.77 6.19 -7.40
CA PRO A 111 -24.78 7.24 -7.27
C PRO A 111 -25.73 7.33 -8.48
N ASP A 112 -25.34 6.80 -9.63
CA ASP A 112 -26.07 6.97 -10.91
C ASP A 112 -27.41 6.20 -10.99
N SER A 113 -27.77 5.45 -9.96
CA SER A 113 -29.05 4.72 -9.87
C SER A 113 -29.99 5.42 -8.88
N GLU A 114 -31.30 5.32 -9.10
CA GLU A 114 -32.33 5.83 -8.17
C GLU A 114 -33.18 4.65 -7.66
N PRO A 115 -33.06 4.25 -6.37
CA PRO A 115 -32.11 4.76 -5.38
C PRO A 115 -30.65 4.32 -5.69
N PRO A 116 -29.65 4.99 -5.10
CA PRO A 116 -28.25 4.61 -5.23
C PRO A 116 -28.01 3.15 -4.81
N VAL A 117 -27.20 2.44 -5.57
CA VAL A 117 -27.00 0.99 -5.40
C VAL A 117 -25.62 0.71 -4.83
N TRP A 118 -25.57 -0.20 -3.85
CA TRP A 118 -24.32 -0.80 -3.39
C TRP A 118 -24.03 -2.07 -4.18
N SER A 119 -22.77 -2.28 -4.56
CA SER A 119 -22.32 -3.55 -5.15
C SER A 119 -22.52 -4.72 -4.18
N PRO A 120 -22.40 -5.98 -4.61
CA PRO A 120 -22.01 -7.07 -3.71
C PRO A 120 -20.65 -6.80 -3.05
N TRP A 121 -20.32 -7.58 -2.03
CA TRP A 121 -18.98 -7.55 -1.45
C TRP A 121 -17.97 -8.18 -2.41
N PHE A 122 -16.94 -7.42 -2.76
CA PHE A 122 -15.79 -7.90 -3.51
C PHE A 122 -14.75 -8.45 -2.54
N HIS A 123 -14.44 -9.75 -2.65
CA HIS A 123 -13.37 -10.35 -1.86
C HIS A 123 -12.01 -9.94 -2.42
N MET A 124 -11.21 -9.22 -1.64
CA MET A 124 -9.91 -8.71 -2.11
C MET A 124 -8.79 -9.70 -1.82
N GLY A 125 -8.89 -10.46 -0.73
CA GLY A 125 -7.93 -11.51 -0.42
C GLY A 125 -8.01 -12.00 1.02
N ARG A 126 -7.52 -13.22 1.21
CA ARG A 126 -7.31 -13.85 2.52
C ARG A 126 -5.81 -14.06 2.72
N PHE A 127 -5.27 -13.49 3.79
CA PHE A 127 -3.87 -13.64 4.17
C PHE A 127 -3.74 -14.67 5.30
N GLU A 128 -2.85 -15.63 5.09
CA GLU A 128 -2.46 -16.60 6.10
C GLU A 128 -0.94 -16.80 6.10
N PRO A 129 -0.24 -16.60 7.22
CA PRO A 129 1.21 -16.65 7.32
C PRO A 129 1.81 -18.02 6.98
N SER A 130 0.99 -19.08 6.97
CA SER A 130 1.41 -20.45 6.63
C SER A 130 1.56 -20.70 5.12
N GLY A 131 1.62 -19.66 4.29
CA GLY A 131 1.75 -19.79 2.83
C GLY A 131 0.48 -20.28 2.13
N ARG A 132 -0.70 -20.05 2.74
CA ARG A 132 -2.01 -20.39 2.17
C ARG A 132 -2.83 -19.15 1.80
N SER A 133 -2.14 -18.03 1.62
CA SER A 133 -2.75 -16.79 1.15
C SER A 133 -3.34 -16.99 -0.25
N ALA A 134 -4.53 -16.44 -0.47
CA ALA A 134 -5.27 -16.57 -1.72
C ALA A 134 -6.05 -15.28 -2.00
N SER A 135 -5.83 -14.67 -3.17
CA SER A 135 -6.51 -13.43 -3.56
C SER A 135 -8.03 -13.62 -3.69
N GLY A 136 -8.77 -12.55 -3.99
CA GLY A 136 -10.10 -12.65 -4.57
C GLY A 136 -10.22 -13.71 -5.67
N GLU A 137 -11.37 -14.38 -5.75
CA GLU A 137 -11.75 -15.00 -7.00
C GLU A 137 -11.88 -13.93 -8.07
N LYS A 138 -11.48 -14.26 -9.30
CA LYS A 138 -11.70 -13.36 -10.41
C LYS A 138 -13.19 -13.32 -10.71
N THR A 139 -13.87 -12.36 -10.11
CA THR A 139 -15.29 -12.10 -10.36
C THR A 139 -15.41 -10.97 -11.37
N GLU A 140 -16.14 -11.19 -12.45
CA GLU A 140 -16.59 -10.13 -13.35
C GLU A 140 -18.08 -9.96 -13.11
N GLU A 141 -18.42 -8.85 -12.47
CA GLU A 141 -19.79 -8.49 -12.12
C GLU A 141 -20.22 -7.29 -12.94
N THR A 142 -21.53 -7.02 -12.97
CA THR A 142 -22.06 -5.79 -13.58
C THR A 142 -21.42 -4.52 -13.00
N PHE A 143 -20.95 -4.57 -11.74
CA PHE A 143 -20.36 -3.46 -11.00
C PHE A 143 -18.85 -3.28 -11.24
N GLY A 144 -18.15 -4.29 -11.75
CA GLY A 144 -16.70 -4.27 -11.86
C GLY A 144 -16.06 -5.64 -11.68
N LYS A 145 -14.74 -5.66 -11.57
CA LYS A 145 -13.95 -6.89 -11.44
C LYS A 145 -12.76 -6.72 -10.51
N VAL A 146 -12.40 -7.80 -9.81
CA VAL A 146 -11.16 -7.87 -9.03
C VAL A 146 -10.10 -8.54 -9.89
N GLU A 147 -9.04 -7.79 -10.24
CA GLU A 147 -7.85 -8.31 -10.90
C GLU A 147 -6.77 -8.53 -9.83
N VAL A 148 -6.68 -9.77 -9.33
CA VAL A 148 -5.85 -10.18 -8.19
C VAL A 148 -6.24 -9.47 -6.89
N ASP A 149 -5.76 -8.25 -6.68
CA ASP A 149 -6.00 -7.43 -5.48
C ASP A 149 -6.44 -5.99 -5.81
N THR A 150 -6.69 -5.71 -7.10
CA THR A 150 -7.13 -4.41 -7.58
C THR A 150 -8.57 -4.50 -8.08
N LEU A 151 -9.48 -3.77 -7.43
CA LEU A 151 -10.86 -3.64 -7.86
C LEU A 151 -10.96 -2.57 -8.96
N GLN A 152 -11.38 -2.97 -10.15
CA GLN A 152 -11.66 -2.09 -11.29
C GLN A 152 -13.17 -2.01 -11.49
N LEU A 153 -13.74 -0.82 -11.34
CA LEU A 153 -15.18 -0.62 -11.44
C LEU A 153 -15.62 -0.39 -12.88
N SER A 154 -16.85 -0.79 -13.20
CA SER A 154 -17.45 -0.56 -14.52
C SER A 154 -17.90 0.90 -14.72
N LYS A 155 -18.14 1.62 -13.61
CA LYS A 155 -18.49 3.05 -13.55
C LYS A 155 -17.85 3.68 -12.30
N PRO A 156 -17.74 5.01 -12.23
CA PRO A 156 -17.28 5.66 -11.01
C PRO A 156 -18.23 5.45 -9.81
N ALA A 157 -17.67 5.14 -8.65
CA ALA A 157 -18.34 5.10 -7.36
C ALA A 157 -18.04 6.37 -6.54
N ASP A 158 -18.87 6.70 -5.56
CA ASP A 158 -18.71 7.91 -4.71
C ASP A 158 -18.58 7.60 -3.20
N ALA A 159 -18.71 6.34 -2.82
CA ALA A 159 -18.46 5.88 -1.46
C ALA A 159 -18.04 4.41 -1.46
N PHE A 160 -17.40 3.99 -0.37
CA PHE A 160 -17.10 2.60 -0.11
C PHE A 160 -17.26 2.27 1.38
N ARG A 161 -17.32 0.98 1.67
CA ARG A 161 -17.09 0.42 3.00
C ARG A 161 -16.30 -0.88 2.85
N TYR A 162 -15.58 -1.27 3.89
CA TYR A 162 -14.86 -2.53 3.91
C TYR A 162 -15.30 -3.37 5.10
N ARG A 163 -15.10 -4.67 4.98
CA ARG A 163 -15.19 -5.59 6.11
C ARG A 163 -13.90 -6.42 6.25
N LEU A 164 -13.53 -6.68 7.49
CA LEU A 164 -12.39 -7.49 7.88
C LEU A 164 -12.89 -8.64 8.73
N SER A 165 -12.62 -9.87 8.31
CA SER A 165 -12.83 -11.03 9.18
C SER A 165 -11.49 -11.49 9.74
N LEU A 166 -11.46 -11.68 11.05
CA LEU A 166 -10.36 -12.28 11.78
C LEU A 166 -10.71 -13.73 12.08
N GLU A 167 -9.78 -14.65 11.85
CA GLU A 167 -10.01 -16.08 12.03
C GLU A 167 -8.89 -16.73 12.84
N SER A 168 -9.26 -17.70 13.67
CA SER A 168 -8.31 -18.59 14.32
C SER A 168 -8.77 -20.05 14.29
N ARG A 169 -7.84 -20.94 13.92
CA ARG A 169 -8.00 -22.39 14.02
C ARG A 169 -7.58 -22.92 15.39
N ASP A 170 -6.81 -22.14 16.16
CA ASP A 170 -6.41 -22.42 17.54
C ASP A 170 -7.15 -21.46 18.50
N PRO A 171 -8.05 -21.97 19.36
CA PRO A 171 -8.82 -21.13 20.28
C PRO A 171 -7.97 -20.46 21.37
N GLU A 172 -6.66 -20.71 21.45
CA GLU A 172 -5.77 -20.03 22.40
C GLU A 172 -5.02 -18.85 21.77
N VAL A 173 -5.15 -18.65 20.45
CA VAL A 173 -4.41 -17.65 19.69
C VAL A 173 -5.38 -16.75 18.90
N SER A 174 -5.13 -15.44 18.92
CA SER A 174 -5.92 -14.47 18.15
C SER A 174 -5.02 -13.71 17.17
N PRO A 175 -5.46 -13.47 15.91
CA PRO A 175 -4.91 -12.37 15.14
C PRO A 175 -5.33 -11.04 15.78
N VAL A 176 -4.52 -9.99 15.58
CA VAL A 176 -4.79 -8.65 16.11
C VAL A 176 -4.72 -7.65 14.98
N LEU A 177 -5.85 -7.01 14.66
CA LEU A 177 -5.91 -5.93 13.67
C LEU A 177 -5.16 -4.71 14.20
N ARG A 178 -4.25 -4.15 13.40
CA ARG A 178 -3.48 -2.94 13.74
C ARG A 178 -3.82 -1.75 12.86
N LEU A 179 -4.19 -1.98 11.59
CA LEU A 179 -4.54 -0.93 10.64
C LEU A 179 -5.35 -1.51 9.48
N ALA A 180 -6.30 -0.73 8.98
CA ALA A 180 -6.96 -0.94 7.69
C ALA A 180 -6.73 0.29 6.80
N ALA A 181 -6.46 0.09 5.52
CA ALA A 181 -6.23 1.17 4.58
C ALA A 181 -6.81 0.85 3.20
N VAL A 182 -7.40 1.88 2.59
CA VAL A 182 -7.97 1.79 1.24
C VAL A 182 -7.45 2.96 0.42
N VAL A 183 -6.83 2.68 -0.71
CA VAL A 183 -6.54 3.69 -1.73
C VAL A 183 -7.56 3.59 -2.84
N TYR A 184 -8.18 4.70 -3.20
CA TYR A 184 -9.08 4.80 -4.35
C TYR A 184 -8.55 5.82 -5.36
N THR A 185 -8.86 5.62 -6.64
CA THR A 185 -8.30 6.40 -7.75
C THR A 185 -9.35 6.63 -8.82
N ASP A 186 -9.39 7.86 -9.33
CA ASP A 186 -10.11 8.18 -10.56
C ASP A 186 -9.18 8.04 -11.75
N ARG A 187 -9.26 6.93 -12.49
CA ARG A 187 -8.49 6.74 -13.74
C ARG A 187 -9.17 7.35 -14.95
N SER A 188 -10.42 7.77 -14.82
CA SER A 188 -11.23 8.30 -15.91
C SER A 188 -11.11 9.82 -16.06
N GLY A 189 -10.88 10.52 -14.95
CA GLY A 189 -11.06 11.97 -14.88
C GLY A 189 -9.96 12.83 -15.46
N ARG A 190 -8.76 12.30 -15.75
CA ARG A 190 -7.62 13.09 -16.27
C ARG A 190 -6.69 12.26 -17.16
N ALA A 191 -6.31 12.78 -18.33
CA ALA A 191 -5.15 12.25 -19.03
C ALA A 191 -3.89 12.55 -18.19
N PRO A 192 -2.88 11.66 -18.13
CA PRO A 192 -1.64 11.97 -17.47
C PRO A 192 -0.97 13.06 -18.29
N SER A 193 -0.87 14.29 -17.77
CA SER A 193 0.11 15.17 -18.37
C SER A 193 1.49 14.62 -18.01
N GLN A 194 2.42 14.83 -18.91
CA GLN A 194 3.82 14.73 -18.56
C GLN A 194 4.16 16.02 -17.82
N ALA A 195 4.12 15.98 -16.49
CA ALA A 195 4.55 17.09 -15.67
C ALA A 195 5.87 17.63 -16.24
N SER A 196 5.87 18.91 -16.64
CA SER A 196 7.09 19.59 -16.99
C SER A 196 8.06 19.48 -15.80
N PRO A 197 9.36 19.25 -16.03
CA PRO A 197 10.31 19.21 -14.94
C PRO A 197 10.20 20.52 -14.15
N PRO A 198 10.06 20.47 -12.81
CA PRO A 198 10.14 21.69 -12.02
C PRO A 198 11.46 22.39 -12.35
N ASP A 199 11.42 23.71 -12.55
CA ASP A 199 12.59 24.51 -12.92
C ASP A 199 13.75 24.20 -11.96
N ALA A 200 14.74 23.45 -12.47
CA ALA A 200 15.84 22.87 -11.69
C ALA A 200 16.67 23.94 -10.96
N ARG A 201 16.48 25.22 -11.31
CA ARG A 201 17.20 26.36 -10.71
C ARG A 201 16.51 26.95 -9.47
N LYS A 202 15.27 26.56 -9.14
CA LYS A 202 14.51 27.19 -8.04
C LYS A 202 14.05 26.27 -6.91
N ASN A 203 14.01 24.94 -7.09
CA ASN A 203 13.44 24.03 -6.09
C ASN A 203 14.37 22.85 -5.75
N SER A 204 15.29 23.03 -4.80
CA SER A 204 15.96 21.89 -4.16
C SER A 204 15.02 21.24 -3.14
N HIS A 205 14.48 20.06 -3.43
CA HIS A 205 13.71 19.30 -2.44
C HIS A 205 14.65 18.76 -1.35
N PRO A 206 14.26 18.70 -0.06
CA PRO A 206 15.07 18.11 1.03
C PRO A 206 15.51 16.65 0.81
N ALA A 207 14.97 15.97 -0.19
CA ALA A 207 15.31 14.59 -0.55
C ALA A 207 16.52 14.52 -1.51
N TRP A 208 16.86 15.61 -2.20
CA TRP A 208 17.93 15.59 -3.20
C TRP A 208 19.29 15.45 -2.54
N GLY A 209 20.06 14.46 -2.99
CA GLY A 209 21.31 14.05 -2.36
C GLY A 209 21.14 13.09 -1.17
N ARG A 210 19.90 12.72 -0.81
CA ARG A 210 19.63 11.72 0.23
C ARG A 210 19.57 10.33 -0.39
N GLU A 211 20.29 9.40 0.22
CA GLU A 211 20.23 7.99 -0.12
C GLU A 211 20.13 7.14 1.15
N LEU A 212 19.03 6.40 1.26
CA LEU A 212 18.76 5.48 2.35
C LEU A 212 19.61 4.21 2.20
N ASN A 213 20.07 3.66 3.31
CA ASN A 213 20.87 2.44 3.35
C ASN A 213 19.99 1.18 3.21
N VAL A 214 19.36 1.01 2.05
CA VAL A 214 18.57 -0.17 1.70
C VAL A 214 19.49 -1.25 1.13
N VAL A 215 19.42 -2.46 1.69
CA VAL A 215 20.21 -3.61 1.22
C VAL A 215 19.90 -3.88 -0.25
N LYS A 216 20.94 -4.19 -1.02
CA LYS A 216 20.81 -4.51 -2.45
C LYS A 216 20.55 -6.00 -2.60
N ARG A 217 19.48 -6.38 -3.30
CA ARG A 217 19.17 -7.77 -3.67
C ARG A 217 18.91 -7.86 -5.18
N SER A 218 19.14 -9.04 -5.73
CA SER A 218 18.81 -9.37 -7.12
C SER A 218 17.96 -10.63 -7.12
N GLN A 219 16.84 -10.60 -7.83
CA GLN A 219 16.03 -11.81 -8.04
C GLN A 219 16.73 -12.83 -8.94
N MET A 220 17.64 -12.35 -9.81
CA MET A 220 18.33 -13.17 -10.80
C MET A 220 19.35 -14.13 -10.19
N THR A 221 19.69 -13.95 -8.92
CA THR A 221 20.58 -14.85 -8.16
C THR A 221 19.82 -15.91 -7.36
N GLU A 222 18.49 -15.86 -7.36
CA GLU A 222 17.63 -16.87 -6.73
C GLU A 222 17.43 -18.07 -7.68
N GLN A 223 16.61 -19.05 -7.27
CA GLN A 223 16.41 -20.26 -8.07
C GLN A 223 15.83 -19.95 -9.45
N ALA A 224 16.42 -20.55 -10.48
CA ALA A 224 16.10 -20.26 -11.88
C ALA A 224 14.62 -20.49 -12.25
N THR A 225 13.93 -21.36 -11.52
CA THR A 225 12.50 -21.71 -11.74
C THR A 225 11.55 -20.54 -11.51
N TYR A 226 11.91 -19.60 -10.63
CA TYR A 226 11.06 -18.44 -10.31
C TYR A 226 11.82 -17.10 -10.30
N ALA A 227 13.14 -17.10 -10.50
CA ALA A 227 14.00 -15.91 -10.45
C ALA A 227 13.51 -14.74 -11.32
N ARG A 228 12.72 -14.97 -12.37
CA ARG A 228 12.20 -13.92 -13.26
C ARG A 228 10.86 -13.32 -12.82
N ASP A 229 10.20 -13.92 -11.82
CA ASP A 229 8.81 -13.60 -11.45
C ASP A 229 8.66 -13.12 -10.00
N ILE A 230 9.78 -12.91 -9.29
CA ILE A 230 9.81 -12.58 -7.84
C ILE A 230 10.29 -11.15 -7.55
N CYS A 231 10.12 -10.22 -8.49
CA CYS A 231 10.49 -8.80 -8.29
C CYS A 231 9.80 -8.19 -7.05
N SER A 232 8.55 -8.61 -6.81
CA SER A 232 7.69 -8.20 -5.71
C SER A 232 8.26 -8.62 -4.33
N PRO A 233 8.40 -9.93 -4.00
CA PRO A 233 8.97 -10.34 -2.72
C PRO A 233 10.45 -9.98 -2.56
N THR A 234 11.22 -9.86 -3.64
CA THR A 234 12.61 -9.35 -3.55
C THR A 234 12.64 -7.89 -3.09
N SER A 235 11.73 -7.06 -3.61
CA SER A 235 11.58 -5.66 -3.21
C SER A 235 11.10 -5.55 -1.76
N LEU A 236 10.13 -6.38 -1.37
CA LEU A 236 9.67 -6.47 0.01
C LEU A 236 10.80 -6.88 0.97
N ALA A 237 11.59 -7.90 0.65
CA ALA A 237 12.72 -8.34 1.47
C ALA A 237 13.76 -7.22 1.70
N MET A 238 13.99 -6.37 0.68
CA MET A 238 14.85 -5.18 0.83
C MET A 238 14.25 -4.15 1.78
N ALA A 239 12.94 -3.88 1.68
CA ALA A 239 12.24 -2.95 2.56
C ALA A 239 12.16 -3.45 4.01
N LEU A 240 11.82 -4.73 4.23
CA LEU A 240 11.79 -5.36 5.55
C LEU A 240 13.16 -5.28 6.24
N HIS A 241 14.24 -5.57 5.50
CA HIS A 241 15.60 -5.46 6.05
C HIS A 241 15.95 -4.02 6.45
N TYR A 242 15.48 -3.00 5.71
CA TYR A 242 15.68 -1.61 6.11
C TYR A 242 15.06 -1.33 7.49
N TRP A 243 13.87 -1.88 7.73
CA TRP A 243 13.13 -1.82 8.99
C TRP A 243 13.53 -2.89 10.03
N LYS A 244 14.75 -3.43 9.94
CA LYS A 244 15.30 -4.39 10.92
C LYS A 244 14.54 -5.71 11.05
N VAL A 245 13.81 -6.10 10.00
CA VAL A 245 13.21 -7.42 9.84
C VAL A 245 13.95 -8.16 8.72
N PRO A 246 15.17 -8.66 8.95
CA PRO A 246 15.95 -9.29 7.90
C PRO A 246 15.36 -10.65 7.52
N LEU A 247 14.81 -10.75 6.31
CA LEU A 247 14.43 -12.01 5.68
C LEU A 247 15.20 -12.20 4.37
N THR A 248 15.42 -13.46 3.98
CA THR A 248 15.88 -13.82 2.65
C THR A 248 14.78 -13.61 1.62
N THR A 249 15.16 -13.53 0.35
CA THR A 249 14.19 -13.47 -0.75
C THR A 249 13.32 -14.71 -0.75
N ALA A 250 13.91 -15.90 -0.57
CA ALA A 250 13.21 -17.18 -0.56
C ALA A 250 12.17 -17.28 0.57
N GLU A 251 12.51 -16.88 1.80
CA GLU A 251 11.54 -16.83 2.90
C GLU A 251 10.38 -15.87 2.58
N THR A 252 10.68 -14.72 1.97
CA THR A 252 9.66 -13.74 1.58
C THR A 252 8.76 -14.29 0.49
N VAL A 253 9.31 -14.98 -0.51
CA VAL A 253 8.55 -15.64 -1.59
C VAL A 253 7.51 -16.60 -1.03
N VAL A 254 7.88 -17.45 -0.07
CA VAL A 254 6.96 -18.39 0.59
C VAL A 254 5.85 -17.67 1.34
N ALA A 255 6.18 -16.57 2.01
CA ALA A 255 5.24 -15.84 2.86
C ALA A 255 4.16 -15.07 2.10
N VAL A 256 4.44 -14.62 0.88
CA VAL A 256 3.51 -13.79 0.08
C VAL A 256 3.00 -14.48 -1.18
N VAL A 257 3.26 -15.77 -1.34
CA VAL A 257 2.73 -16.52 -2.50
C VAL A 257 1.21 -16.41 -2.55
N ASP A 258 0.70 -16.09 -3.73
CA ASP A 258 -0.72 -16.10 -4.01
C ASP A 258 -1.08 -17.45 -4.63
N THR A 259 -1.59 -18.35 -3.81
CA THR A 259 -1.89 -19.72 -4.23
C THR A 259 -3.02 -19.79 -5.26
N ARG A 260 -3.91 -18.79 -5.31
CA ARG A 260 -5.02 -18.73 -6.25
C ARG A 260 -4.58 -18.17 -7.59
N ALA A 261 -3.84 -17.05 -7.59
CA ALA A 261 -3.37 -16.44 -8.83
C ALA A 261 -2.11 -17.13 -9.40
N GLY A 262 -1.42 -17.97 -8.62
CA GLY A 262 -0.20 -18.65 -9.04
C GLY A 262 0.98 -17.69 -9.23
N ILE A 263 1.02 -16.60 -8.45
CA ILE A 263 2.07 -15.56 -8.53
C ILE A 263 2.79 -15.40 -7.19
N TYR A 264 3.94 -14.73 -7.23
CA TYR A 264 4.74 -14.46 -6.05
C TYR A 264 4.54 -13.03 -5.56
N GLY A 265 3.63 -12.85 -4.60
CA GLY A 265 3.32 -11.56 -4.00
C GLY A 265 2.39 -10.70 -4.86
N ASN A 266 1.39 -10.13 -4.20
CA ASN A 266 0.60 -9.01 -4.69
C ASN A 266 0.73 -7.87 -3.65
N TRP A 267 0.11 -6.71 -3.89
CA TRP A 267 0.20 -5.58 -2.98
C TRP A 267 -0.38 -5.92 -1.61
N PHE A 268 -1.57 -6.56 -1.59
CA PHE A 268 -2.25 -6.95 -0.36
C PHE A 268 -1.41 -7.89 0.52
N PHE A 269 -0.81 -8.94 -0.04
CA PHE A 269 -0.01 -9.89 0.73
C PHE A 269 1.35 -9.32 1.15
N ASN A 270 1.94 -8.45 0.34
CA ASN A 270 3.18 -7.79 0.73
C ASN A 270 2.99 -6.92 1.98
N VAL A 271 1.93 -6.11 2.01
CA VAL A 271 1.65 -5.24 3.17
C VAL A 271 1.11 -6.04 4.35
N ALA A 272 0.26 -7.05 4.12
CA ALA A 272 -0.20 -7.96 5.17
C ALA A 272 0.96 -8.68 5.86
N PHE A 273 1.95 -9.16 5.09
CA PHE A 273 3.13 -9.79 5.64
C PHE A 273 4.05 -8.81 6.37
N ALA A 274 4.24 -7.59 5.85
CA ALA A 274 4.94 -6.55 6.60
C ALA A 274 4.24 -6.23 7.94
N GLY A 275 2.90 -6.17 7.92
CA GLY A 275 2.03 -6.02 9.07
C GLY A 275 2.22 -7.11 10.12
N SER A 276 2.25 -8.37 9.70
CA SER A 276 2.47 -9.51 10.58
C SER A 276 3.89 -9.58 11.17
N LYS A 277 4.83 -8.81 10.61
CA LYS A 277 6.16 -8.57 11.18
C LYS A 277 6.26 -7.31 12.04
N GLY A 278 5.13 -6.70 12.37
CA GLY A 278 5.07 -5.57 13.29
C GLY A 278 5.23 -4.20 12.62
N LEU A 279 5.33 -4.12 11.30
CA LEU A 279 5.43 -2.84 10.59
C LEU A 279 4.05 -2.24 10.30
N ALA A 280 3.96 -0.91 10.24
CA ALA A 280 2.83 -0.23 9.64
C ALA A 280 3.08 -0.09 8.12
N ALA A 281 2.39 -0.89 7.33
CA ALA A 281 2.48 -0.88 5.87
C ALA A 281 1.09 -0.74 5.23
N PHE A 282 0.99 -0.04 4.11
CA PHE A 282 -0.26 0.06 3.37
C PHE A 282 0.04 0.34 1.90
N VAL A 283 -0.92 0.00 1.05
CA VAL A 283 -0.86 0.33 -0.36
C VAL A 283 -1.33 1.77 -0.53
N THR A 284 -0.59 2.57 -1.27
CA THR A 284 -0.95 3.94 -1.62
C THR A 284 -0.50 4.21 -3.04
N ARG A 285 -1.12 5.22 -3.65
CA ARG A 285 -0.71 5.78 -4.93
C ARG A 285 -0.27 7.20 -4.67
N LEU A 286 1.00 7.48 -4.94
CA LEU A 286 1.56 8.81 -4.78
C LEU A 286 1.27 9.60 -6.05
N ASN A 287 0.65 10.76 -5.93
CA ASN A 287 0.15 11.54 -7.06
C ASN A 287 1.27 12.34 -7.77
N SER A 288 2.47 12.38 -7.21
CA SER A 288 3.56 13.18 -7.76
C SER A 288 4.94 12.67 -7.36
N MET A 289 5.96 13.13 -8.09
CA MET A 289 7.35 12.91 -7.69
C MET A 289 7.67 13.59 -6.35
N GLN A 290 7.01 14.71 -6.04
CA GLN A 290 7.20 15.43 -4.78
C GLN A 290 6.72 14.63 -3.58
N GLU A 291 5.61 13.89 -3.71
CA GLU A 291 5.16 12.97 -2.67
C GLU A 291 6.16 11.83 -2.44
N LEU A 292 6.71 11.24 -3.51
CA LEU A 292 7.77 10.23 -3.40
C LEU A 292 9.05 10.80 -2.76
N GLU A 293 9.38 12.05 -3.06
CA GLU A 293 10.49 12.75 -2.41
C GLU A 293 10.23 12.99 -0.91
N ALA A 294 8.99 13.32 -0.52
CA ALA A 294 8.61 13.47 0.87
C ALA A 294 8.78 12.17 1.66
N GLU A 295 8.45 11.02 1.07
CA GLU A 295 8.71 9.69 1.66
C GLU A 295 10.20 9.47 1.94
N ILE A 296 11.06 9.73 0.94
CA ILE A 296 12.51 9.58 1.08
C ILE A 296 13.09 10.59 2.09
N ALA A 297 12.63 11.84 2.09
CA ALA A 297 13.02 12.85 3.07
C ALA A 297 12.65 12.42 4.49
N GLY A 298 11.48 11.77 4.64
CA GLY A 298 11.00 11.15 5.86
C GLY A 298 11.73 9.86 6.26
N GLY A 299 12.71 9.40 5.47
CA GLY A 299 13.46 8.18 5.75
C GLY A 299 12.73 6.89 5.40
N ARG A 300 11.69 6.94 4.56
CA ARG A 300 10.90 5.77 4.18
C ARG A 300 11.25 5.33 2.75
N PRO A 301 11.91 4.18 2.53
CA PRO A 301 12.07 3.64 1.19
C PRO A 301 10.72 3.15 0.67
N VAL A 302 10.49 3.29 -0.63
CA VAL A 302 9.19 3.00 -1.24
C VAL A 302 9.37 1.92 -2.31
N ALA A 303 8.68 0.80 -2.18
CA ALA A 303 8.54 -0.17 -3.27
C ALA A 303 7.49 0.36 -4.25
N VAL A 304 7.85 0.48 -5.53
CA VAL A 304 6.95 0.97 -6.57
C VAL A 304 6.87 -0.02 -7.72
N SER A 305 5.79 0.05 -8.49
CA SER A 305 5.66 -0.67 -9.76
C SER A 305 5.91 0.28 -10.92
N ILE A 306 6.63 -0.19 -11.94
CA ILE A 306 6.87 0.55 -13.17
C ILE A 306 6.48 -0.28 -14.39
N SER A 307 6.16 0.40 -15.50
CA SER A 307 5.93 -0.20 -16.82
C SER A 307 6.66 0.57 -17.89
N PHE A 308 7.34 -0.11 -18.79
CA PHE A 308 8.04 0.57 -19.89
C PHE A 308 8.28 -0.34 -21.10
N GLY A 309 8.32 0.26 -22.27
CA GLY A 309 8.76 -0.31 -23.53
C GLY A 309 10.24 -0.03 -23.79
N PRO A 310 10.77 -0.54 -24.92
CA PRO A 310 12.16 -0.33 -25.31
C PRO A 310 12.54 1.15 -25.38
N GLY A 311 13.65 1.52 -24.74
CA GLY A 311 14.21 2.88 -24.79
C GLY A 311 13.51 3.94 -23.93
N GLU A 312 12.48 3.57 -23.16
CA GLU A 312 11.77 4.54 -22.32
C GLU A 312 12.43 4.78 -20.95
N LEU A 313 13.29 3.86 -20.49
CA LEU A 313 14.02 3.97 -19.22
C LEU A 313 15.49 3.57 -19.41
N ASP A 314 16.36 4.58 -19.48
CA ASP A 314 17.79 4.35 -19.72
C ASP A 314 18.44 3.63 -18.54
N GLY A 315 19.30 2.66 -18.86
CA GLY A 315 20.07 1.94 -17.86
C GLY A 315 19.28 0.92 -17.05
N ALA A 316 18.01 0.65 -17.37
CA ALA A 316 17.26 -0.45 -16.77
C ALA A 316 17.86 -1.82 -17.15
N PRO A 317 17.83 -2.83 -16.25
CA PRO A 317 18.32 -4.17 -16.58
C PRO A 317 17.37 -4.92 -17.52
N LEU A 318 16.08 -4.54 -17.54
CA LEU A 318 15.07 -5.06 -18.44
C LEU A 318 14.99 -4.18 -19.70
N LYS A 319 14.74 -4.81 -20.86
CA LYS A 319 14.49 -4.08 -22.12
C LYS A 319 13.09 -3.46 -22.19
N LYS A 320 12.10 -4.14 -21.59
CA LYS A 320 10.70 -3.73 -21.49
C LYS A 320 10.00 -4.56 -20.40
N THR A 321 8.91 -4.04 -19.85
CA THR A 321 8.05 -4.75 -18.89
C THR A 321 6.61 -4.20 -18.89
N ARG A 322 5.63 -5.07 -18.60
CA ARG A 322 4.23 -4.69 -18.32
C ARG A 322 3.97 -4.44 -16.82
N GLY A 323 4.94 -4.75 -15.98
CA GLY A 323 4.90 -4.56 -14.54
C GLY A 323 6.20 -5.09 -13.93
N HIS A 324 6.87 -4.25 -13.15
CA HIS A 324 8.11 -4.61 -12.46
C HIS A 324 8.19 -3.83 -11.16
N LEU A 325 8.43 -4.53 -10.06
CA LEU A 325 8.61 -3.89 -8.75
C LEU A 325 10.09 -3.64 -8.49
N LEU A 326 10.37 -2.46 -7.94
CA LEU A 326 11.70 -2.06 -7.47
C LEU A 326 11.57 -1.18 -6.22
N VAL A 327 12.68 -0.90 -5.55
CA VAL A 327 12.69 -0.03 -4.36
C VAL A 327 13.35 1.29 -4.67
N VAL A 328 12.61 2.39 -4.55
CA VAL A 328 13.16 3.74 -4.50
C VAL A 328 13.79 3.96 -3.14
N ARG A 329 15.07 4.34 -3.14
CA ARG A 329 15.89 4.48 -1.93
C ARG A 329 16.53 5.85 -1.80
N GLY A 330 16.32 6.77 -2.72
CA GLY A 330 17.00 8.06 -2.68
C GLY A 330 16.83 8.88 -3.93
N PHE A 331 17.41 10.07 -3.89
CA PHE A 331 17.60 10.94 -5.03
C PHE A 331 19.03 11.45 -5.06
N ASP A 332 19.64 11.54 -6.24
CA ASP A 332 20.95 12.19 -6.37
C ASP A 332 20.83 13.72 -6.21
N ARG A 333 21.95 14.43 -6.22
CA ARG A 333 21.96 15.91 -6.08
C ARG A 333 21.25 16.66 -7.22
N ARG A 334 20.93 15.98 -8.32
CA ARG A 334 20.21 16.52 -9.49
C ARG A 334 18.74 16.11 -9.48
N GLY A 335 18.27 15.40 -8.45
CA GLY A 335 16.89 14.92 -8.36
C GLY A 335 16.59 13.66 -9.19
N ASN A 336 17.60 12.97 -9.69
CA ASN A 336 17.43 11.67 -10.35
C ASN A 336 17.17 10.58 -9.31
N VAL A 337 16.38 9.58 -9.69
CA VAL A 337 15.86 8.57 -8.77
C VAL A 337 16.90 7.48 -8.54
N ILE A 338 17.31 7.28 -7.29
CA ILE A 338 18.19 6.19 -6.89
C ILE A 338 17.31 5.01 -6.48
N VAL A 339 17.48 3.88 -7.14
CA VAL A 339 16.70 2.65 -6.91
C VAL A 339 17.59 1.47 -6.57
N ASN A 340 17.04 0.45 -5.93
CA ASN A 340 17.50 -0.92 -6.05
C ASN A 340 16.54 -1.67 -6.98
N ASP A 341 17.02 -2.06 -8.16
CA ASP A 341 16.27 -2.80 -9.18
C ASP A 341 16.60 -4.31 -9.07
N PRO A 342 15.64 -5.15 -8.64
CA PRO A 342 15.90 -6.56 -8.39
C PRO A 342 16.24 -7.33 -9.67
N ALA A 343 15.80 -6.88 -10.86
CA ALA A 343 16.08 -7.56 -12.13
C ALA A 343 17.54 -7.40 -12.59
N ALA A 344 18.39 -6.68 -11.85
CA ALA A 344 19.80 -6.64 -12.13
C ALA A 344 20.43 -8.06 -12.09
N PRO A 345 21.47 -8.36 -12.87
CA PRO A 345 22.06 -9.71 -12.92
C PRO A 345 22.66 -10.21 -11.58
N GLN A 346 23.00 -9.29 -10.69
CA GLN A 346 23.66 -9.58 -9.40
C GLN A 346 23.34 -8.46 -8.40
N ALA A 347 23.33 -8.78 -7.11
CA ALA A 347 23.00 -7.83 -6.04
C ALA A 347 23.88 -6.58 -6.05
N ARG A 348 25.19 -6.70 -6.31
CA ARG A 348 26.11 -5.55 -6.33
C ARG A 348 25.74 -4.47 -7.35
N SER A 349 25.08 -4.87 -8.45
CA SER A 349 24.61 -3.99 -9.54
C SER A 349 23.12 -3.66 -9.49
N ALA A 350 22.41 -4.01 -8.41
CA ALA A 350 20.99 -3.68 -8.25
C ALA A 350 20.76 -2.18 -8.06
N ARG A 351 21.70 -1.48 -7.41
CA ARG A 351 21.62 -0.02 -7.26
C ARG A 351 21.79 0.66 -8.62
N ARG A 352 20.81 1.46 -9.02
CA ARG A 352 20.80 2.24 -10.27
C ARG A 352 20.32 3.66 -10.04
N ILE A 353 20.60 4.54 -11.00
CA ILE A 353 20.11 5.92 -11.02
C ILE A 353 19.35 6.10 -12.32
N TYR A 354 18.07 6.46 -12.23
CA TYR A 354 17.21 6.73 -13.39
C TYR A 354 16.95 8.22 -13.51
N LYS A 355 16.96 8.73 -14.75
CA LYS A 355 16.60 10.13 -15.02
C LYS A 355 15.19 10.38 -14.50
N ARG A 356 15.02 11.49 -13.77
CA ARG A 356 13.75 11.84 -13.11
C ARG A 356 12.55 11.77 -14.05
N GLU A 357 12.66 12.41 -15.21
CA GLU A 357 11.58 12.50 -16.21
C GLU A 357 11.21 11.12 -16.78
N GLN A 358 12.21 10.30 -17.11
CA GLN A 358 11.98 8.93 -17.59
C GLN A 358 11.29 8.10 -16.51
N PHE A 359 11.75 8.19 -15.26
CA PHE A 359 11.14 7.48 -14.13
C PHE A 359 9.69 7.92 -13.91
N ALA A 360 9.43 9.23 -13.85
CA ALA A 360 8.07 9.78 -13.69
C ALA A 360 7.13 9.30 -14.79
N LYS A 361 7.60 9.24 -16.05
CA LYS A 361 6.80 8.75 -17.18
C LYS A 361 6.42 7.27 -17.04
N VAL A 362 7.35 6.41 -16.62
CA VAL A 362 7.13 4.94 -16.53
C VAL A 362 6.43 4.52 -15.23
N TRP A 363 6.46 5.39 -14.23
CA TRP A 363 5.82 5.23 -12.94
C TRP A 363 4.47 5.97 -12.90
N LEU A 364 4.43 7.29 -12.71
CA LEU A 364 3.19 8.07 -12.66
C LEU A 364 2.37 7.93 -13.95
N GLY A 365 3.01 8.09 -15.11
CA GLY A 365 2.29 8.14 -16.39
C GLY A 365 1.67 6.81 -16.84
N LYS A 366 2.12 5.67 -16.29
CA LYS A 366 1.66 4.33 -16.71
C LYS A 366 1.11 3.47 -15.59
N LYS A 367 1.46 3.79 -14.35
CA LYS A 367 1.00 3.11 -13.17
C LYS A 367 0.15 3.97 -12.28
N PHE A 368 0.07 5.29 -12.48
CA PHE A 368 -0.75 6.23 -11.68
C PHE A 368 -0.26 6.39 -10.23
N GLY A 369 1.05 6.28 -10.02
CA GLY A 369 1.66 6.25 -8.69
C GLY A 369 1.70 4.85 -8.10
#